data_AF-A0A9D5TGC4-F1
#
_entry.id   AF-A0A9D5TGC4-F1
#
_cell.length_a   1.000
_cell.length_b   1.000
_cell.length_c   1.000
_cell.angle_alpha   90.00
_cell.angle_beta   90.00
_cell.angle_gamma   90.00
#
_symmetry.space_group_name_H-M   'P 1'
#
loop_
_entity.id
_entity.type
_entity.pdbx_description
1 polymer ?
#
loop_
_entity_poly.entity_id
_entity_poly.type
_entity_poly.pdbx_seq_one_letter_code
_entity_poly.pdbx_strand_id
1 'polypeptide(L)'
;MTPGTAGLLSPLRDAQQCPPEGLCPRCRGELYPGESRFVWEGAAICTDCFRALAGRWLERFPVEAALAMQVSVLPPEGGWQI
;
A
#
# COMPACT_ATOMS: atom_id res chain seq x y z
N MET A 1 32.05 -40.15 11.60
CA MET A 1 31.34 -39.11 12.40
C MET A 1 31.85 -37.75 11.91
N THR A 2 31.16 -37.12 10.97
CA THR A 2 31.48 -35.77 10.49
C THR A 2 30.52 -34.77 11.14
N PRO A 3 30.99 -33.68 11.75
CA PRO A 3 30.08 -32.67 12.29
C PRO A 3 29.46 -31.89 11.13
N GLY A 4 28.13 -31.83 11.12
CA GLY A 4 27.35 -31.13 10.12
C GLY A 4 27.65 -29.64 10.12
N THR A 5 27.94 -29.12 8.93
CA THR A 5 28.01 -27.69 8.65
C THR A 5 26.62 -27.09 8.90
N ALA A 6 26.42 -26.51 10.08
CA ALA A 6 25.29 -25.64 10.34
C ALA A 6 25.43 -24.44 9.40
N GLY A 7 24.68 -24.46 8.30
CA GLY A 7 24.50 -23.30 7.46
C GLY A 7 23.92 -22.19 8.33
N LEU A 8 24.75 -21.22 8.68
CA LEU A 8 24.31 -19.92 9.16
C LEU A 8 23.47 -19.32 8.04
N LEU A 9 22.16 -19.60 8.07
CA LEU A 9 21.18 -18.76 7.40
C LEU A 9 21.45 -17.36 7.95
N SER A 10 22.03 -16.51 7.10
CA SER A 10 22.19 -15.10 7.41
C SER A 10 20.82 -14.62 7.87
N PRO A 11 20.68 -14.01 9.07
CA PRO A 11 19.40 -13.47 9.47
C PRO A 11 18.94 -12.57 8.34
N LEU A 12 17.71 -12.78 7.84
CA LEU A 12 17.07 -11.87 6.91
C LEU A 12 17.27 -10.48 7.51
N ARG A 13 18.15 -9.67 6.90
CA ARG A 13 18.44 -8.33 7.41
C ARG A 13 17.09 -7.63 7.50
N ASP A 14 16.73 -7.24 8.71
CA ASP A 14 15.54 -6.43 8.90
C ASP A 14 15.77 -5.15 8.09
N ALA A 15 14.84 -4.82 7.19
CA ALA A 15 14.93 -3.62 6.36
C ALA A 15 15.05 -2.36 7.24
N GLN A 16 14.58 -2.43 8.49
CA GLN A 16 14.70 -1.40 9.53
C GLN A 16 16.11 -1.26 10.12
N GLN A 17 17.07 -2.09 9.72
CA GLN A 17 18.49 -1.92 10.05
C GLN A 17 19.23 -0.99 9.07
N CYS A 18 18.58 -0.57 7.99
CA CYS A 18 19.08 0.42 7.04
C CYS A 18 18.47 1.79 7.37
N PRO A 19 19.19 2.92 7.20
CA PRO A 19 18.55 4.23 7.33
C PRO A 19 17.34 4.35 6.40
N PRO A 20 16.25 5.00 6.84
CA PRO A 20 15.11 5.24 5.96
C PRO A 20 15.53 6.12 4.77
N GLU A 21 14.97 5.85 3.59
CA GLU A 21 15.23 6.65 2.39
C GLU A 21 14.50 8.00 2.43
N GLY A 22 13.52 8.13 3.31
CA GLY A 22 12.79 9.37 3.52
C GLY A 22 11.66 9.20 4.52
N LEU A 23 10.84 10.25 4.62
CA LEU A 23 9.65 10.27 5.44
C LEU A 23 8.43 10.46 4.54
N CYS A 24 7.34 9.77 4.86
CA CYS A 24 6.04 10.03 4.26
C CYS A 24 5.62 11.48 4.57
N PRO A 25 5.31 12.32 3.56
CA PRO A 25 4.97 13.72 3.79
C PRO A 25 3.64 13.90 4.54
N ARG A 26 2.77 12.89 4.53
CA ARG A 26 1.46 12.93 5.20
C ARG A 26 1.49 12.55 6.67
N CYS A 27 2.05 11.39 6.99
CA CYS A 27 2.06 10.88 8.37
C CYS A 27 3.42 11.03 9.07
N ARG A 28 4.45 11.49 8.36
CA ARG A 28 5.84 11.60 8.86
C ARG A 28 6.49 10.27 9.24
N GLY A 29 5.85 9.15 8.97
CA GLY A 29 6.41 7.81 9.15
C GLY A 29 7.58 7.56 8.21
N GLU A 30 8.51 6.73 8.65
CA GLU A 30 9.71 6.35 7.90
C GLU A 30 9.35 5.51 6.68
N LEU A 31 10.13 5.69 5.60
CA LEU A 31 10.03 4.90 4.38
C LEU A 31 11.33 4.13 4.20
N TYR A 32 11.28 2.81 4.31
CA TYR A 32 12.47 1.97 4.23
C TYR A 32 12.72 1.45 2.81
N PRO A 33 13.99 1.19 2.44
CA PRO A 33 14.32 0.50 1.20
C PRO A 33 13.55 -0.81 1.06
N GLY A 34 13.00 -1.07 -0.14
CA GLY A 34 12.28 -2.31 -0.45
C GLY A 34 10.81 -2.36 -0.02
N GLU A 35 10.31 -1.36 0.71
CA GLU A 35 8.87 -1.22 0.97
C GLU A 35 8.13 -0.75 -0.29
N SER A 36 6.87 -1.19 -0.44
CA SER A 36 5.98 -0.63 -1.45
C SER A 36 5.67 0.84 -1.14
N ARG A 37 5.82 1.70 -2.16
CA ARG A 37 5.55 3.13 -2.08
C ARG A 37 4.66 3.55 -3.22
N PHE A 38 3.87 4.58 -2.99
CA PHE A 38 2.91 5.10 -3.96
C PHE A 38 3.24 6.57 -4.25
N VAL A 39 3.13 7.00 -5.50
CA VAL A 39 3.33 8.40 -5.87
C VAL A 39 1.97 9.10 -5.92
N TRP A 40 1.81 10.17 -5.16
CA TRP A 40 0.61 10.99 -5.12
C TRP A 40 1.01 12.46 -5.05
N GLU A 41 0.44 13.28 -5.95
CA GLU A 41 0.76 14.72 -6.08
C GLU A 41 2.28 15.00 -6.17
N GLY A 42 3.01 14.12 -6.86
CA GLY A 42 4.46 14.24 -7.05
C GLY A 42 5.31 13.82 -5.84
N ALA A 43 4.71 13.34 -4.76
CA ALA A 43 5.43 12.86 -3.58
C ALA A 43 5.20 11.37 -3.32
N ALA A 44 6.23 10.69 -2.80
CA ALA A 44 6.10 9.31 -2.35
C ALA A 44 5.38 9.24 -0.99
N ILE A 45 4.33 8.42 -0.90
CA ILE A 45 3.57 8.17 0.33
C ILE A 45 3.69 6.70 0.74
N CYS A 46 3.57 6.44 2.04
CA CYS A 46 3.56 5.08 2.58
C CYS A 46 2.27 4.33 2.23
N THR A 47 2.32 3.00 2.32
CA THR A 47 1.17 2.10 2.10
C THR A 47 -0.04 2.47 2.95
N ASP A 48 0.13 2.85 4.21
CA ASP A 48 -1.01 3.19 5.08
C ASP A 48 -1.69 4.50 4.68
N CYS A 49 -0.90 5.50 4.28
CA CYS A 49 -1.46 6.75 3.74
C CYS A 49 -2.19 6.51 2.42
N PHE A 50 -1.68 5.61 1.57
CA PHE A 50 -2.37 5.20 0.35
C PHE A 50 -3.68 4.46 0.66
N ARG A 51 -3.67 3.49 1.59
CA ARG A 51 -4.89 2.79 2.04
C ARG A 51 -5.94 3.75 2.57
N ALA A 52 -5.55 4.74 3.38
CA ALA A 52 -6.46 5.75 3.88
C ALA A 52 -7.04 6.64 2.75
N LEU A 53 -6.26 6.93 1.70
CA LEU A 53 -6.75 7.65 0.52
C LEU A 53 -7.77 6.81 -0.27
N ALA A 54 -7.42 5.56 -0.57
CA ALA A 54 -8.29 4.63 -1.28
C ALA A 54 -9.59 4.37 -0.51
N GLY A 55 -9.51 4.18 0.81
CA GLY A 55 -10.68 4.00 1.68
C GLY A 55 -11.65 5.17 1.62
N ARG A 56 -11.15 6.42 1.73
CA ARG A 56 -12.00 7.61 1.59
C ARG A 56 -12.67 7.71 0.21
N TRP A 57 -11.99 7.28 -0.85
CA TRP A 57 -12.57 7.27 -2.19
C TRP A 57 -13.66 6.21 -2.32
N LEU A 58 -13.42 5.00 -1.80
CA LEU A 58 -14.43 3.94 -1.72
C LEU A 58 -15.68 4.36 -0.95
N GLU A 59 -15.51 5.04 0.18
CA GLU A 59 -16.62 5.52 1.00
C GLU A 59 -17.42 6.62 0.31
N ARG A 60 -16.74 7.57 -0.34
CA ARG A 60 -17.37 8.78 -0.89
C ARG A 60 -17.91 8.59 -2.31
N PHE A 61 -17.25 7.77 -3.11
CA PHE A 61 -17.55 7.57 -4.53
C PHE A 61 -17.48 6.07 -4.91
N PRO A 62 -18.30 5.21 -4.27
CA PRO A 62 -18.20 3.76 -4.43
C PRO A 62 -18.44 3.28 -5.87
N VAL A 63 -19.32 3.94 -6.63
CA VAL A 63 -19.57 3.60 -8.04
C VAL A 63 -18.36 3.92 -8.91
N GLU A 64 -17.75 5.09 -8.75
CA GLU A 64 -16.53 5.45 -9.48
C GLU A 64 -15.37 4.52 -9.14
N ALA A 65 -15.22 4.19 -7.86
CA ALA A 65 -14.22 3.24 -7.40
C ALA A 65 -14.43 1.84 -8.00
N ALA A 66 -15.66 1.34 -8.04
CA ALA A 66 -16.00 0.07 -8.66
C ALA A 66 -15.64 0.06 -10.16
N LEU A 67 -15.98 1.12 -10.90
CA LEU A 67 -15.66 1.23 -12.33
C LEU A 67 -14.16 1.21 -12.59
N ALA A 68 -13.36 1.94 -11.81
CA ALA A 68 -11.91 1.94 -11.93
C ALA A 68 -11.28 0.58 -11.58
N MET A 69 -11.91 -0.18 -10.68
CA MET A 69 -11.53 -1.55 -10.34
C MET A 69 -12.12 -2.60 -11.30
N GLN A 70 -12.83 -2.17 -12.35
CA GLN A 70 -13.52 -3.05 -13.32
C GLN A 70 -14.54 -3.99 -12.67
N VAL A 71 -15.19 -3.52 -11.60
CA VAL A 71 -16.26 -4.22 -10.91
C VAL A 71 -17.61 -3.75 -11.46
N SER A 72 -18.45 -4.69 -11.88
CA SER A 72 -19.80 -4.41 -12.37
C SER A 72 -20.67 -3.76 -11.30
N VAL A 73 -21.35 -2.68 -11.65
CA VAL A 73 -22.32 -2.00 -10.78
C VAL A 73 -23.72 -2.36 -11.25
N LEU A 74 -24.51 -2.97 -10.37
CA LEU A 74 -25.93 -3.18 -10.62
C LEU A 74 -26.70 -1.88 -10.35
N PRO A 75 -27.66 -1.50 -11.20
CA PRO A 75 -28.50 -0.34 -10.92
C PRO A 75 -29.33 -0.59 -9.65
N PRO A 76 -29.68 0.47 -8.91
CA PRO A 76 -30.66 0.34 -7.83
C PRO A 76 -32.00 -0.16 -8.39
N GLU A 77 -32.81 -0.80 -7.54
CA GLU A 77 -34.17 -1.20 -7.92
C GLU A 77 -34.95 0.02 -8.43
N GLY A 78 -35.32 0.04 -9.71
CA GLY A 78 -35.98 1.17 -10.36
C GLY A 78 -35.13 2.02 -11.32
N GLY A 79 -33.83 1.73 -11.46
CA GLY A 79 -32.95 2.38 -12.44
C GLY A 79 -32.41 3.76 -12.01
N TRP A 80 -31.49 4.31 -12.81
CA TRP A 80 -30.98 5.66 -12.60
C TRP A 80 -32.01 6.68 -13.11
N GLN A 81 -32.53 7.52 -12.22
CA GLN A 81 -33.37 8.64 -12.65
C GLN A 81 -32.46 9.73 -13.26
N ILE A 82 -32.70 10.04 -14.53
CA ILE A 82 -32.10 11.15 -15.30
C ILE A 82 -32.87 12.44 -15.05
#